data_AF-A0A838RXU8-F1
#
_entry.id   AF-A0A838RXU8-F1
#
_cell.length_a   1.000
_cell.length_b   1.000
_cell.length_c   1.000
_cell.angle_alpha   90.00
_cell.angle_beta   90.00
_cell.angle_gamma   90.00
#
_symmetry.space_group_name_H-M   'P 1'
#
loop_
_entity.id
_entity.type
_entity.pdbx_description
1 polymer ?
#
loop_
_entity_poly.entity_id
_entity_poly.type
_entity_poly.pdbx_seq_one_letter_code
_entity_poly.pdbx_strand_id
1 'polypeptide(L)' 'MTNRELFEFSTEVDHALAAGQPVVALESAVIAHGLPRPQNLETARRLEEIVRVAGATPATIAILGGKLLVGLNETQ' A
#
# COMPACT_ATOMS: atom_id res chain seq x y z
N MET A 1 14.28 -13.38 8.94
CA MET A 1 14.67 -11.97 9.14
C MET A 1 14.52 -11.28 7.79
N THR A 2 13.53 -10.40 7.65
CA THR A 2 13.35 -9.60 6.43
C THR A 2 14.50 -8.60 6.37
N ASN A 3 15.21 -8.53 5.24
CA ASN A 3 16.29 -7.56 5.06
C ASN A 3 15.67 -6.15 5.01
N ARG A 4 15.57 -5.47 6.17
CA ARG A 4 14.93 -4.15 6.32
C ARG A 4 15.57 -3.07 5.44
N GLU A 5 16.77 -3.31 4.90
CA GLU A 5 17.40 -2.40 3.93
C GLU A 5 16.69 -2.34 2.57
N LEU A 6 15.90 -3.37 2.22
CA LEU A 6 15.19 -3.42 0.93
C LEU A 6 13.74 -2.91 1.01
N PHE A 7 13.14 -2.92 2.21
CA PHE A 7 11.73 -2.58 2.41
C PHE A 7 11.59 -1.24 3.13
N GLU A 8 10.80 -0.34 2.55
CA GLU A 8 10.38 0.92 3.16
C GLU A 8 8.89 0.83 3.49
N PHE A 9 8.57 0.82 4.78
CA PHE A 9 7.19 0.78 5.27
C PHE A 9 6.69 2.20 5.49
N SER A 10 5.42 2.46 5.15
CA SER A 10 4.79 3.70 5.61
C SER A 10 4.66 3.69 7.13
N THR A 11 4.63 4.89 7.74
CA THR A 11 4.42 5.04 9.20
C THR A 11 3.17 4.31 9.67
N GLU A 12 2.10 4.34 8.87
CA GLU A 12 0.84 3.68 9.22
C GLU A 12 0.98 2.16 9.26
N VAL A 13 1.63 1.57 8.25
CA VAL A 13 1.83 0.12 8.19
C VAL A 13 2.78 -0.35 9.29
N ASP A 14 3.87 0.38 9.54
CA ASP A 14 4.83 0.03 10.59
C ASP A 14 4.15 0.02 11.97
N HIS A 15 3.32 1.02 12.26
CA HIS A 15 2.53 1.08 13.49
C HIS A 15 1.52 -0.07 13.60
N ALA A 16 0.77 -0.36 12.54
CA ALA A 16 -0.20 -1.44 12.54
C ALA A 16 0.46 -2.80 12.80
N LEU A 17 1.59 -3.06 12.16
CA LEU A 17 2.38 -4.29 12.37
C LEU A 17 2.93 -4.37 13.80
N ALA A 18 3.48 -3.28 14.33
CA ALA A 18 3.99 -3.23 15.71
C ALA A 18 2.88 -3.46 16.75
N ALA A 19 1.66 -2.99 16.48
CA ALA A 19 0.50 -3.18 17.33
C ALA A 19 -0.22 -4.53 17.14
N GLY A 20 0.24 -5.38 16.21
CA GLY A 20 -0.43 -6.64 15.86
C GLY A 20 -1.82 -6.44 15.23
N GLN A 21 -2.06 -5.27 14.63
CA GLN A 21 -3.29 -4.92 13.94
C GLN A 21 -3.33 -5.55 12.53
N PRO A 22 -4.52 -5.84 11.99
CA PRO A 22 -4.65 -6.42 10.66
C PRO A 22 -4.18 -5.45 9.58
N VAL A 23 -3.35 -5.96 8.66
CA VAL A 23 -2.86 -5.23 7.49
C VAL A 23 -3.28 -5.99 6.24
N VAL A 24 -3.79 -5.29 5.22
CA VAL A 24 -4.18 -5.87 3.93
C VAL A 24 -3.27 -5.31 2.84
N ALA A 25 -2.51 -6.19 2.19
CA ALA A 25 -1.69 -5.82 1.04
C ALA A 25 -2.58 -5.58 -0.20
N LEU A 26 -2.29 -4.51 -0.93
CA LEU A 26 -2.92 -4.17 -2.21
C LEU A 26 -1.83 -4.07 -3.30
N GLU A 27 -2.15 -4.50 -4.53
CA GLU A 27 -1.18 -4.47 -5.63
C GLU A 27 -1.13 -3.11 -6.33
N SER A 28 0.04 -2.73 -6.85
CA SER A 28 0.20 -1.54 -7.72
C SER A 28 -0.01 -1.81 -9.21
N ALA A 29 -0.13 -3.08 -9.63
CA ALA A 29 -0.28 -3.45 -11.04
C ALA A 29 -1.57 -2.87 -11.67
N VAL A 30 -2.68 -2.88 -10.93
CA VAL A 30 -3.94 -2.23 -11.35
C VAL A 30 -3.75 -0.73 -11.60
N ILE A 31 -2.89 -0.09 -10.80
CA ILE A 31 -2.60 1.34 -10.90
C ILE A 31 -1.76 1.64 -12.15
N ALA A 32 -0.70 0.85 -12.37
CA ALA A 32 0.27 1.07 -13.42
C ALA A 32 -0.23 0.67 -14.82
N HIS A 33 -0.93 -0.47 -14.92
CA HIS A 33 -1.24 -1.11 -16.20
C HIS A 33 -2.67 -1.66 -16.31
N GLY A 34 -3.40 -1.81 -15.21
CA GLY A 34 -4.71 -2.46 -15.23
C GLY A 34 -5.86 -1.57 -15.71
N LEU A 35 -5.84 -0.28 -15.37
CA LEU A 35 -6.91 0.66 -15.70
C LEU A 35 -6.37 1.97 -16.29
N PRO A 36 -7.14 2.64 -17.17
CA PRO A 36 -6.78 3.97 -17.65
C PRO A 36 -6.91 5.01 -16.52
N ARG A 37 -6.22 6.15 -16.67
CA ARG A 37 -6.48 7.34 -15.84
C ARG A 37 -7.82 7.98 -16.25
N PRO A 38 -8.63 8.47 -15.29
CA PRO A 38 -8.38 8.54 -13.84
C PRO A 38 -8.80 7.29 -13.04
N GLN A 39 -9.43 6.30 -13.68
CA GLN A 39 -10.05 5.16 -12.97
C GLN A 39 -9.04 4.34 -12.16
N ASN A 40 -7.79 4.25 -12.59
CA ASN A 40 -6.74 3.55 -11.84
C ASN A 40 -6.52 4.12 -10.44
N LEU A 41 -6.41 5.45 -10.31
CA LEU A 41 -6.22 6.14 -9.04
C LEU A 41 -7.50 6.12 -8.20
N GLU A 42 -8.67 6.31 -8.82
CA GLU A 42 -9.96 6.24 -8.15
C GLU A 42 -10.20 4.85 -7.55
N THR A 43 -9.89 3.80 -8.32
CA THR A 43 -10.02 2.41 -7.88
C THR A 43 -9.06 2.11 -6.74
N ALA A 44 -7.78 2.51 -6.85
CA ALA A 44 -6.79 2.31 -5.79
C ALA A 44 -7.25 2.94 -4.47
N ARG A 45 -7.65 4.21 -4.50
CA ARG A 45 -8.18 4.94 -3.33
C ARG A 45 -9.42 4.26 -2.76
N ARG A 46 -10.32 3.79 -3.63
CA ARG A 46 -11.54 3.12 -3.18
C ARG A 46 -11.24 1.80 -2.49
N LEU A 47 -10.26 1.03 -2.98
CA LEU A 47 -9.81 -0.20 -2.34
C LEU A 47 -9.18 0.07 -0.98
N GLU A 48 -8.32 1.07 -0.86
CA GLU A 48 -7.74 1.48 0.42
C GLU A 48 -8.83 1.88 1.43
N GLU A 49 -9.82 2.66 1.00
CA GLU A 49 -10.95 3.05 1.86
C GLU A 49 -11.78 1.84 2.33
N ILE A 50 -12.03 0.87 1.44
CA ILE A 50 -12.75 -0.35 1.80
C ILE A 50 -12.00 -1.12 2.90
N VAL A 51 -10.67 -1.21 2.80
CA VAL A 51 -9.84 -1.86 3.82
C VAL A 51 -9.92 -1.12 5.16
N ARG A 52 -9.84 0.21 5.14
CA ARG A 52 -9.98 1.05 6.35
C ARG A 52 -11.33 0.85 7.03
N VAL A 53 -12.43 0.92 6.26
CA VAL A 53 -13.79 0.70 6.75
C VAL A 53 -13.97 -0.70 7.35
N ALA A 54 -13.27 -1.70 6.82
CA ALA A 54 -13.25 -3.05 7.35
C ALA A 54 -12.40 -3.21 8.64
N GLY A 55 -11.75 -2.14 9.12
CA GLY A 55 -10.97 -2.14 10.36
C GLY A 55 -9.53 -2.62 10.20
N ALA A 56 -8.99 -2.59 8.99
CA ALA A 56 -7.60 -2.95 8.71
C ALA A 56 -6.82 -1.79 8.08
N THR A 57 -5.50 -1.88 8.16
CA THR A 57 -4.59 -0.90 7.52
C THR A 57 -4.29 -1.35 6.08
N PRO A 58 -4.60 -0.53 5.06
CA PRO A 58 -4.20 -0.83 3.69
C PRO A 58 -2.69 -0.65 3.49
N ALA A 59 -2.10 -1.54 2.72
CA ALA A 59 -0.70 -1.48 2.32
C ALA A 59 -0.58 -1.70 0.80
N THR A 60 -0.77 -0.64 0.01
CA THR A 60 -0.45 -0.69 -1.42
C THR A 60 1.06 -0.88 -1.60
N ILE A 61 1.45 -1.92 -2.35
CA ILE A 61 2.86 -2.31 -2.52
C ILE A 61 3.34 -1.96 -3.93
N ALA A 62 4.47 -1.28 -4.02
CA ALA A 62 5.12 -0.94 -5.27
C ALA A 62 6.64 -0.96 -5.16
N ILE A 63 7.31 -0.92 -6.32
CA ILE A 63 8.75 -0.72 -6.42
C ILE A 63 8.98 0.65 -7.05
N LEU A 64 9.54 1.60 -6.29
CA LEU A 64 9.91 2.92 -6.78
C LEU A 64 11.39 3.18 -6.50
N GLY A 65 12.14 3.60 -7.52
CA GLY A 65 13.58 3.88 -7.37
C GLY A 65 14.42 2.71 -6.86
N GLY A 66 14.00 1.46 -7.13
CA GLY A 66 14.69 0.25 -6.66
C GLY A 66 14.38 -0.16 -5.21
N LYS A 67 13.50 0.56 -4.51
CA LYS A 67 13.05 0.22 -3.15
C LYS A 67 11.68 -0.47 -3.19
N LEU A 68 11.47 -1.45 -2.31
CA LEU A 68 10.16 -2.07 -2.11
C LEU A 68 9.38 -1.27 -1.08
N LEU A 69 8.35 -0.56 -1.51
CA LEU A 69 7.49 0.22 -0.62
C LEU A 69 6.28 -0.60 -0.18
N VAL A 70 5.97 -0.52 1.11
CA VAL A 70 4.83 -1.19 1.73
C VAL A 70 3.95 -0.13 2.38
N GLY A 71 2.87 0.22 1.69
CA GLY A 71 2.05 1.40 1.99
C GLY A 71 2.55 2.61 1.22
N LEU A 72 1.83 3.00 0.17
CA LEU A 72 2.08 4.24 -0.57
C LEU A 72 1.33 5.41 0.06
N ASN A 73 1.82 6.62 -0.17
CA ASN A 73 1.14 7.86 0.15
C ASN A 73 0.62 8.57 -1.12
N GLU A 74 -0.15 9.64 -0.97
CA GLU A 74 -0.78 10.36 -2.09
C GLU A 74 0.19 10.95 -3.12
N THR A 75 1.45 11.17 -2.75
CA THR A 75 2.48 11.76 -3.62
C THR A 75 3.31 10.74 -4.39
N GLN A 76 3.07 9.44 -4.14
CA GLN A 76 3.74 8.30 -4.77
C GLN A 76 2.82 7.64 -5.80
#